data_AF-A0A2W7UNJ4-F1
#
_entry.id   AF-A0A2W7UNJ4-F1
#
_cell.length_a   1.000
_cell.length_b   1.000
_cell.length_c   1.000
_cell.angle_alpha   90.00
_cell.angle_beta   90.00
_cell.angle_gamma   90.00
#
_symmetry.space_group_name_H-M   'P 1'
#
loop_
_entity.id
_entity.type
_entity.pdbx_description
1 polymer ?
#
loop_
_entity_poly.entity_id
_entity_poly.type
_entity_poly.pdbx_seq_one_letter_code
_entity_poly.pdbx_strand_id
1 'polypeptide(L)' 'MKNEQTKLKAEGNINLMHLQNQIIEQYLNTKEAMIVLGIKSQTTIGKYETEGKLKAYRPFSNRKRYKLSELLKIQSKR' A
#
# COMPACT_ATOMS: atom_id res chain seq x y z
N MET A 1 -16.27 -37.35 2.91
CA MET A 1 -14.91 -36.79 3.11
C MET A 1 -14.51 -35.66 2.14
N LYS A 2 -15.26 -35.32 1.07
CA LYS A 2 -14.88 -34.25 0.12
C LYS A 2 -15.25 -32.81 0.54
N ASN A 3 -16.10 -32.63 1.56
CA ASN A 3 -16.68 -31.31 1.90
C ASN A 3 -15.84 -30.46 2.86
N GLU A 4 -14.96 -31.06 3.69
CA GLU A 4 -14.11 -30.29 4.61
C GLU A 4 -12.94 -29.61 3.90
N GLN A 5 -12.36 -30.28 2.90
CA GLN A 5 -11.22 -29.74 2.16
C GLN A 5 -11.61 -28.54 1.28
N THR A 6 -12.83 -28.53 0.73
CA THR A 6 -13.35 -27.38 -0.02
C THR A 6 -13.68 -26.19 0.88
N LYS A 7 -14.18 -26.46 2.10
CA LYS A 7 -14.49 -25.41 3.09
C LYS A 7 -13.23 -24.73 3.63
N LEU A 8 -12.21 -25.50 4.00
CA LEU A 8 -10.90 -24.98 4.42
C LEU A 8 -10.19 -24.17 3.32
N LYS A 9 -10.29 -24.61 2.06
CA LYS A 9 -9.75 -23.86 0.91
C LYS A 9 -10.50 -22.54 0.68
N ALA A 10 -11.83 -22.54 0.83
CA ALA A 10 -12.64 -21.33 0.69
C ALA A 10 -12.32 -20.32 1.80
N GLU A 11 -12.24 -20.76 3.06
CA GLU A 11 -11.88 -19.90 4.20
C GLU A 11 -10.47 -19.32 4.05
N GLY A 12 -9.49 -20.12 3.59
CA GLY A 12 -8.14 -19.64 3.26
C GLY A 12 -8.14 -18.55 2.18
N ASN A 13 -8.95 -18.70 1.14
CA ASN A 13 -9.06 -17.71 0.06
C ASN A 13 -9.73 -16.41 0.50
N ILE A 14 -10.76 -16.48 1.36
CA ILE A 14 -11.47 -15.29 1.87
C ILE A 14 -10.54 -14.48 2.79
N ASN A 15 -9.75 -15.14 3.63
CA ASN A 15 -8.76 -14.50 4.49
C ASN A 15 -7.65 -13.81 3.67
N LEU A 16 -7.20 -14.46 2.58
CA LEU A 16 -6.21 -13.89 1.67
C LEU A 16 -6.75 -12.60 1.01
N MET A 17 -8.00 -12.61 0.55
CA MET A 17 -8.63 -11.43 -0.03
C MET A 17 -8.84 -10.30 0.97
N HIS A 18 -9.24 -10.61 2.21
CA HIS A 18 -9.37 -9.59 3.27
C HIS A 18 -8.02 -8.92 3.59
N LEU A 19 -6.95 -9.72 3.71
CA LEU A 19 -5.62 -9.20 3.97
C LEU A 19 -5.13 -8.34 2.80
N GLN A 20 -5.38 -8.77 1.57
CA GLN A 20 -5.00 -8.04 0.36
C GLN A 20 -5.78 -6.71 0.26
N ASN A 21 -7.06 -6.68 0.60
CA ASN A 21 -7.87 -5.46 0.64
C ASN A 21 -7.38 -4.49 1.73
N GLN A 22 -7.02 -4.99 2.92
CA GLN A 22 -6.42 -4.16 3.97
C GLN A 22 -5.09 -3.55 3.52
N ILE A 23 -4.25 -4.30 2.82
CA ILE A 23 -2.98 -3.81 2.24
C ILE A 23 -3.25 -2.74 1.17
N ILE A 24 -4.28 -2.93 0.34
CA ILE A 24 -4.62 -2.00 -0.75
C ILE A 24 -5.11 -0.66 -0.20
N GLU A 25 -5.88 -0.67 0.88
CA GLU A 25 -6.49 0.53 1.48
C GLU A 25 -5.65 1.18 2.59
N GLN A 26 -4.48 0.63 2.90
CA GLN A 26 -3.61 1.20 3.91
C GLN A 26 -3.00 2.53 3.44
N TYR A 27 -3.17 3.57 4.27
CA TYR A 27 -2.59 4.88 4.08
C TYR A 27 -1.42 5.10 5.04
N LEU A 28 -0.26 5.39 4.48
CA LEU A 28 0.99 5.58 5.19
C LEU A 28 1.35 7.06 5.30
N ASN A 29 2.01 7.45 6.38
CA ASN A 29 2.60 8.78 6.50
C ASN A 29 3.88 8.91 5.65
N THR A 30 4.45 10.13 5.56
CA THR A 30 5.66 10.38 4.76
C THR A 30 6.85 9.51 5.18
N LYS A 31 7.08 9.31 6.47
CA LYS A 31 8.22 8.52 6.97
C LYS A 31 8.07 7.04 6.61
N GLU A 32 6.87 6.49 6.75
CA GLU A 32 6.56 5.11 6.35
C GLU A 32 6.68 4.93 4.83
N ALA A 33 6.16 5.87 4.05
CA ALA A 33 6.30 5.85 2.59
C ALA A 33 7.77 5.87 2.14
N MET A 34 8.62 6.61 2.85
CA MET A 34 10.07 6.62 2.60
C MET A 34 10.71 5.25 2.83
N ILE A 35 10.31 4.57 3.90
CA ILE A 35 10.80 3.22 4.23
C ILE A 35 10.40 2.23 3.12
N VAL A 36 9.13 2.25 2.70
CA VAL A 36 8.63 1.35 1.64
C VAL A 36 9.37 1.58 0.31
N LEU A 37 9.62 2.84 -0.06
CA LEU A 37 10.32 3.17 -1.30
C LEU A 37 11.85 3.03 -1.21
N GLY A 38 12.40 2.74 -0.02
CA GLY A 38 13.85 2.67 0.20
C GLY A 38 14.56 4.01 -0.03
N ILE A 39 13.91 5.14 0.26
CA ILE A 39 14.45 6.48 0.07
C ILE A 39 14.83 7.12 1.41
N LYS A 40 15.96 7.83 1.43
CA LYS A 40 16.47 8.46 2.66
C LYS A 40 16.04 9.92 2.83
N SER A 41 15.64 10.59 1.74
CA SER A 41 15.31 12.01 1.76
C SER A 41 13.83 12.27 1.53
N GLN A 42 13.26 13.15 2.35
CA GLN A 42 11.91 13.68 2.17
C GLN A 42 11.79 14.50 0.87
N THR A 43 12.87 15.15 0.43
CA THR A 43 12.87 15.91 -0.83
C THR A 43 12.68 15.00 -2.04
N THR A 44 13.17 13.75 -1.98
CA THR A 44 12.96 12.75 -3.03
C THR A 44 11.50 12.36 -3.16
N ILE A 45 10.78 12.19 -2.04
CA ILE A 45 9.33 11.97 -2.07
C ILE A 45 8.63 13.18 -2.68
N GLY A 46 9.06 14.40 -2.31
CA GLY A 46 8.51 15.64 -2.86
C GLY A 46 8.70 15.71 -4.38
N LYS A 47 9.87 15.29 -4.90
CA LYS A 47 10.11 15.19 -6.35
C LYS A 47 9.15 14.20 -7.02
N TYR A 48 8.92 13.04 -6.43
CA TYR A 48 7.96 12.07 -6.98
C TYR A 48 6.53 12.57 -6.99
N GLU A 49 6.14 13.39 -6.01
CA GLU A 49 4.85 14.09 -6.03
C GLU A 49 4.80 15.11 -7.17
N THR A 50 5.82 15.98 -7.31
CA THR A 50 5.84 17.01 -8.35
C THR A 50 5.91 16.43 -9.76
N GLU A 51 6.56 15.29 -9.93
CA GLU A 51 6.63 14.55 -11.19
C GLU A 51 5.36 13.72 -11.49
N GLY A 52 4.39 13.70 -10.58
CA GLY A 52 3.15 12.93 -10.73
C GLY A 52 3.32 11.41 -10.60
N LYS A 53 4.49 10.93 -10.17
CA LYS A 53 4.78 9.50 -9.95
C LYS A 53 4.12 8.96 -8.68
N LEU A 54 3.84 9.83 -7.72
CA LEU A 54 3.23 9.48 -6.43
C LEU A 54 2.14 10.50 -6.08
N LYS A 55 0.99 10.03 -5.61
CA LYS A 55 -0.11 10.92 -5.19
C LYS A 55 -0.15 11.04 -3.67
N ALA A 56 -0.15 12.28 -3.18
CA ALA A 56 -0.37 12.57 -1.77
C ALA A 56 -1.87 12.76 -1.50
N TYR A 57 -2.39 12.02 -0.54
CA TYR A 57 -3.76 12.11 -0.02
C TYR A 57 -3.76 12.90 1.29
N ARG A 58 -4.85 13.63 1.54
CA ARG A 58 -5.03 14.42 2.77
C ARG A 58 -6.42 14.17 3.36
N PRO A 59 -6.66 12.98 3.92
CA PRO A 59 -7.95 12.68 4.55
C PRO A 59 -8.06 13.47 5.86
N PHE A 60 -9.03 14.37 5.92
CA PHE A 60 -9.48 15.09 7.13
C PHE A 60 -8.47 16.03 7.82
N SER A 61 -7.25 16.18 7.30
CA SER A 61 -6.25 17.11 7.86
C SER A 61 -5.24 17.56 6.81
N ASN A 62 -4.40 18.54 7.16
CA ASN A 62 -3.28 18.96 6.33
C ASN A 62 -2.11 17.95 6.33
N ARG A 63 -2.23 16.79 6.98
CA ARG A 63 -1.15 15.78 6.99
C ARG A 63 -1.23 14.91 5.74
N LYS A 64 -0.09 14.79 5.05
CA LYS A 64 0.04 13.93 3.88
C LYS A 64 -0.05 12.45 4.26
N ARG A 65 -0.68 11.69 3.37
CA ARG A 65 -0.82 10.24 3.41
C ARG A 65 -0.59 9.67 2.01
N TYR A 66 -0.08 8.46 1.92
CA TYR A 66 0.23 7.78 0.66
C TYR A 66 -0.38 6.39 0.69
N LYS A 67 -0.98 5.97 -0.43
CA LYS A 67 -1.58 4.66 -0.51
C LYS A 67 -0.49 3.60 -0.68
N LEU A 68 -0.45 2.59 0.18
CA LEU A 68 0.58 1.54 0.14
C LEU A 68 0.63 0.85 -1.23
N SER A 69 -0.53 0.56 -1.82
CA SER A 69 -0.62 -0.05 -3.16
C SER A 69 0.03 0.79 -4.27
N GLU A 70 0.06 2.13 -4.17
CA GLU A 70 0.77 2.98 -5.14
C GLU A 70 2.28 2.94 -4.91
N LEU A 71 2.73 2.95 -3.65
CA LEU A 71 4.14 2.87 -3.29
C LEU A 71 4.76 1.55 -3.77
N LEU A 72 4.06 0.43 -3.58
CA LEU A 72 4.50 -0.89 -4.04
C LEU A 72 4.62 -0.97 -5.57
N LYS A 73 3.69 -0.33 -6.32
CA LYS A 73 3.78 -0.25 -7.80
C LYS A 73 5.00 0.53 -8.28
N ILE A 74 5.44 1.53 -7.53
CA ILE A 74 6.66 2.30 -7.86
C ILE A 74 7.88 1.44 -7.55
N GLN A 75 7.89 0.76 -6.40
CA GLN A 75 8.98 -0.14 -6.01
C GLN A 75 9.17 -1.28 -7.01
N SER A 76 8.08 -1.88 -7.52
CA SER A 76 8.15 -3.01 -8.45
C SER A 76 8.63 -2.65 -9.86
N LYS A 77 8.67 -1.36 -10.20
CA LYS A 77 9.15 -0.87 -11.51
C LYS A 77 10.64 -0.53 -11.53
N ARG A 78 11.28 -0.56 -10.35
CA ARG A 78 12.72 -0.40 -10.20
C ARG A 78 13.41 -1.74 -10.46
#